data_AF-A0A6L9LA49-F1
#
_entry.id   AF-A0A6L9LA49-F1
#
_cell.length_a   1.000
_cell.length_b   1.000
_cell.length_c   1.000
_cell.angle_alpha   90.00
_cell.angle_beta   90.00
_cell.angle_gamma   90.00
#
_symmetry.space_group_name_H-M   'P 1'
#
loop_
_entity.id
_entity.type
_entity.pdbx_description
1 polymer ?
#
loop_
_entity_poly.entity_id
_entity_poly.type
_entity_poly.pdbx_seq_one_letter_code
_entity_poly.pdbx_strand_id
1 'polypeptide(L)'
;MKHLLVSCLLLIALIACSDGHDEKIAVTDSDDTYEFYAKYDRKKSQRVQDYINVKMAPSGKVTGDNVDITATLDDKTRFELEEYPGKVRIKLDKEDNSETSYRRIKAMCEGIKEVINEP
;
A
#
# COMPACT_ATOMS: atom_id res chain seq x y z
N MET A 1 -7.15 -18.42 -43.41
CA MET A 1 -6.43 -17.12 -43.39
C MET A 1 -6.20 -16.76 -41.93
N LYS A 2 -4.98 -16.29 -41.64
CA LYS A 2 -4.26 -16.38 -40.35
C LYS A 2 -4.97 -15.67 -39.19
N HIS A 3 -4.98 -16.33 -38.03
CA HIS A 3 -5.40 -15.79 -36.73
C HIS A 3 -4.53 -14.58 -36.36
N LEU A 4 -5.14 -13.44 -36.09
CA LEU A 4 -4.44 -12.25 -35.58
C LEU A 4 -4.55 -12.22 -34.05
N LEU A 5 -3.52 -12.74 -33.39
CA LEU A 5 -3.32 -12.60 -31.95
C LEU A 5 -2.89 -11.16 -31.66
N VAL A 6 -3.75 -10.39 -31.00
CA VAL A 6 -3.38 -9.08 -30.45
C VAL A 6 -2.64 -9.32 -29.14
N SER A 7 -1.32 -9.28 -29.21
CA SER A 7 -0.42 -9.30 -28.06
C SER A 7 -0.44 -7.91 -27.41
N CYS A 8 -0.99 -7.82 -26.20
CA CYS A 8 -0.95 -6.60 -25.39
C CYS A 8 0.37 -6.59 -24.61
N LEU A 9 1.33 -5.79 -25.07
CA LEU A 9 2.58 -5.54 -24.35
C LEU A 9 2.26 -4.76 -23.05
N LEU A 10 2.31 -5.45 -21.91
CA LEU A 10 2.33 -4.80 -20.60
C LEU A 10 3.73 -4.21 -20.37
N LEU A 11 3.80 -2.87 -20.40
CA LEU A 11 4.97 -2.08 -20.03
C LEU A 11 5.24 -2.24 -18.53
N ILE A 12 6.21 -3.09 -18.17
CA ILE A 12 6.76 -3.15 -16.82
C ILE A 12 7.74 -1.98 -16.67
N ALA A 13 7.29 -0.89 -16.03
CA ALA A 13 8.19 0.19 -15.62
C ALA A 13 8.97 -0.27 -14.37
N LEU A 14 10.16 -0.84 -14.59
CA LEU A 14 11.13 -1.09 -13.52
C LEU A 14 11.91 0.21 -13.27
N ILE A 15 11.50 0.99 -12.27
CA ILE A 15 12.35 2.06 -11.73
C ILE A 15 13.42 1.41 -10.85
N ALA A 16 14.66 1.83 -11.09
CA ALA A 16 15.90 1.17 -10.70
C ALA A 16 16.20 1.12 -9.19
N CYS A 17 16.95 0.08 -8.81
CA CYS A 17 17.49 -0.19 -7.48
C CYS A 17 18.55 0.81 -7.02
N SER A 18 18.55 1.16 -5.74
CA SER A 18 19.72 1.68 -5.01
C SER A 18 20.18 0.64 -3.99
N ASP A 19 21.48 0.37 -3.98
CA ASP A 19 22.16 -0.67 -3.20
C ASP A 19 22.20 -0.33 -1.70
N GLY A 20 21.96 -1.34 -0.86
CA GLY A 20 22.45 -1.38 0.52
C GLY A 20 21.52 -0.87 1.63
N HIS A 21 20.34 -1.46 1.82
CA HIS A 21 19.69 -1.70 3.12
C HIS A 21 18.50 -2.66 2.88
N ASP A 22 18.06 -3.42 3.88
CA ASP A 22 16.97 -4.42 3.85
C ASP A 22 15.56 -3.88 3.49
N GLU A 23 15.49 -2.73 2.81
CA GLU A 23 14.27 -2.06 2.41
C GLU A 23 13.70 -2.73 1.16
N LYS A 24 12.41 -3.06 1.20
CA LYS A 24 11.70 -3.71 0.10
C LYS A 24 10.32 -3.12 0.00
N ILE A 25 9.97 -2.57 -1.14
CA ILE A 25 8.61 -2.13 -1.45
C ILE A 25 8.07 -3.02 -2.57
N ALA A 26 6.89 -3.60 -2.37
CA ALA A 26 6.20 -4.42 -3.36
C ALA A 26 4.74 -3.98 -3.46
N VAL A 27 4.24 -3.92 -4.70
CA VAL A 27 2.84 -3.63 -4.99
C VAL A 27 2.31 -4.72 -5.91
N THR A 28 1.20 -5.33 -5.52
CA THR A 28 0.43 -6.26 -6.34
C THR A 28 -0.92 -5.61 -6.62
N ASP A 29 -1.23 -5.40 -7.90
CA ASP A 29 -2.44 -4.72 -8.35
C ASP A 29 -3.12 -5.62 -9.40
N SER A 30 -3.99 -6.52 -8.93
CA SER A 30 -4.78 -7.44 -9.77
C SER A 30 -6.17 -6.89 -10.02
N ASP A 31 -7.01 -7.61 -10.78
CA ASP A 31 -8.40 -7.21 -11.02
C ASP A 31 -9.21 -7.15 -9.70
N ASP A 32 -8.97 -8.10 -8.78
CA ASP A 32 -9.79 -8.26 -7.58
C ASP A 32 -9.14 -7.66 -6.32
N THR A 33 -7.83 -7.40 -6.32
CA THR A 33 -7.11 -7.00 -5.11
C THR A 33 -6.04 -5.97 -5.40
N TYR A 34 -5.89 -5.03 -4.47
CA TYR A 34 -4.72 -4.17 -4.36
C TYR A 34 -3.98 -4.49 -3.06
N GLU A 35 -2.69 -4.79 -3.14
CA GLU A 35 -1.85 -5.07 -1.99
C GLU A 35 -0.55 -4.26 -2.06
N PHE A 36 -0.25 -3.57 -0.96
CA PHE A 36 1.01 -2.88 -0.71
C PHE A 36 1.74 -3.57 0.44
N TYR A 37 3.02 -3.85 0.23
CA TYR A 37 3.92 -4.36 1.27
C TYR A 37 5.20 -3.52 1.28
N ALA A 38 5.64 -3.11 2.46
CA ALA A 38 6.96 -2.52 2.63
C ALA A 38 7.70 -3.07 3.86
N LYS A 39 9.00 -3.29 3.69
CA LYS A 39 10.00 -3.48 4.75
C LYS A 39 10.96 -2.28 4.70
N TYR A 40 11.30 -1.71 5.85
CA TYR A 40 12.06 -0.45 5.96
C TYR A 40 12.82 -0.36 7.31
N ASP A 41 13.68 0.65 7.50
CA ASP A 41 14.35 0.89 8.80
C ASP A 41 13.31 1.05 9.92
N ARG A 42 13.41 0.22 10.98
CA ARG A 42 12.53 0.26 12.15
C ARG A 42 12.38 1.66 12.76
N LYS A 43 13.38 2.53 12.66
CA LYS A 43 13.33 3.94 13.14
C LYS A 43 12.26 4.77 12.44
N LYS A 44 11.84 4.39 11.22
CA LYS A 44 10.79 5.07 10.45
C LYS A 44 9.37 4.62 10.83
N SER A 45 9.21 3.59 11.67
CA SER A 45 7.89 3.01 12.01
C SER A 45 6.92 4.03 12.57
N GLN A 46 7.37 4.92 13.47
CA GLN A 46 6.50 5.95 14.03
C GLN A 46 6.03 6.94 12.95
N ARG A 47 6.93 7.39 12.07
CA ARG A 47 6.57 8.31 10.96
C ARG A 47 5.57 7.67 10.00
N VAL A 48 5.74 6.37 9.69
CA VAL A 48 4.81 5.61 8.86
C VAL A 48 3.43 5.49 9.52
N GLN A 49 3.36 5.10 10.79
CA GLN A 49 2.11 5.00 11.53
C GLN A 49 1.40 6.37 11.66
N ASP A 50 2.15 7.43 11.91
CA ASP A 50 1.62 8.80 11.99
C ASP A 50 1.01 9.23 10.65
N TYR A 51 1.70 8.93 9.53
CA TYR A 51 1.19 9.21 8.20
C TYR A 51 -0.10 8.41 7.90
N ILE A 52 -0.13 7.13 8.23
CA ILE A 52 -1.32 6.28 8.07
C ILE A 52 -2.48 6.84 8.89
N ASN A 53 -2.25 7.21 10.15
CA ASN A 53 -3.25 7.84 11.02
C ASN A 53 -3.82 9.13 10.41
N VAL A 54 -2.97 9.98 9.82
CA VAL A 54 -3.44 11.19 9.10
C VAL A 54 -4.34 10.84 7.93
N LYS A 55 -4.04 9.77 7.17
CA LYS A 55 -4.86 9.34 6.01
C LYS A 55 -6.15 8.61 6.39
N MET A 56 -6.19 8.02 7.58
CA MET A 56 -7.35 7.35 8.14
C MET A 56 -8.29 8.29 8.92
N ALA A 57 -7.83 9.49 9.28
CA ALA A 57 -8.65 10.46 9.99
C ALA A 57 -9.88 10.91 9.18
N PRO A 58 -11.01 11.22 9.85
CA PRO A 58 -11.24 11.11 11.29
C PRO A 58 -11.63 9.69 11.77
N SER A 59 -11.90 8.77 10.85
CA SER A 59 -12.53 7.47 11.12
C SER A 59 -11.64 6.46 11.83
N GLY A 60 -10.33 6.51 11.57
CA GLY A 60 -9.39 5.50 12.02
C GLY A 60 -8.17 6.11 12.69
N LYS A 61 -7.78 5.49 13.81
CA LYS A 61 -6.52 5.73 14.49
C LYS A 61 -6.00 4.42 15.06
N VAL A 62 -4.74 4.12 14.77
CA VAL A 62 -4.02 2.97 15.31
C VAL A 62 -2.84 3.46 16.14
N THR A 63 -2.52 2.71 17.19
CA THR A 63 -1.39 3.00 18.07
C THR A 63 -0.77 1.70 18.54
N GLY A 64 0.55 1.68 18.60
CA GLY A 64 1.32 0.56 19.13
C GLY A 64 2.15 -0.12 18.06
N ASP A 65 3.02 -1.01 18.54
CA ASP A 65 4.07 -1.61 17.71
C ASP A 65 3.56 -2.76 16.84
N ASN A 66 2.41 -3.34 17.16
CA ASN A 66 1.82 -4.45 16.42
C ASN A 66 0.34 -4.14 16.17
N VAL A 67 0.01 -3.90 14.91
CA VAL A 67 -1.35 -3.64 14.45
C VAL A 67 -1.69 -4.71 13.43
N ASP A 68 -2.86 -5.32 13.57
CA ASP A 68 -3.45 -6.23 12.58
C ASP A 68 -4.97 -6.06 12.69
N ILE A 69 -5.52 -5.24 11.80
CA ILE A 69 -6.92 -4.85 11.84
C ILE A 69 -7.52 -4.80 10.44
N THR A 70 -8.85 -4.92 10.38
CA THR A 70 -9.64 -4.44 9.25
C THR A 70 -10.15 -3.04 9.59
N ALA A 71 -9.67 -2.02 8.89
CA ALA A 71 -10.13 -0.64 9.02
C ALA A 71 -11.36 -0.39 8.13
N THR A 72 -12.29 0.44 8.60
CA THR A 72 -13.39 0.98 7.79
C THR A 72 -13.43 2.50 7.95
N LEU A 73 -13.38 3.22 6.84
CA LEU A 73 -13.39 4.69 6.81
C LEU A 73 -14.83 5.24 6.67
N ASP A 74 -15.01 6.55 6.84
CA ASP A 74 -16.33 7.21 6.75
C ASP A 74 -17.00 7.04 5.38
N ASP A 75 -16.20 6.97 4.32
CA ASP A 75 -16.66 6.68 2.95
C ASP A 75 -16.94 5.20 2.70
N LYS A 76 -16.94 4.39 3.78
CA LYS A 76 -17.12 2.93 3.80
C LYS A 76 -15.98 2.14 3.15
N THR A 77 -14.85 2.78 2.83
CA THR A 77 -13.66 2.06 2.36
C THR A 77 -13.19 1.08 3.44
N ARG A 78 -13.08 -0.20 3.11
CA ARG A 78 -12.69 -1.27 4.03
C ARG A 78 -11.43 -1.97 3.54
N PHE A 79 -10.39 -2.03 4.38
CA PHE A 79 -9.09 -2.62 4.04
C PHE A 79 -8.41 -3.25 5.25
N GLU A 80 -7.52 -4.21 5.00
CA GLU A 80 -6.66 -4.82 6.01
C GLU A 80 -5.39 -3.97 6.18
N LEU A 81 -4.99 -3.73 7.43
CA LEU A 81 -3.77 -3.03 7.82
C LEU A 81 -2.99 -3.89 8.82
N GLU A 82 -1.79 -4.30 8.42
CA GLU A 82 -0.80 -4.88 9.32
C GLU A 82 0.37 -3.91 9.49
N GLU A 83 0.71 -3.51 10.73
CA GLU A 83 1.93 -2.78 11.05
C GLU A 83 2.76 -3.53 12.09
N TYR A 84 4.06 -3.62 11.84
CA TYR A 84 5.08 -4.12 12.77
C TYR A 84 6.30 -3.20 12.68
N PRO A 85 7.24 -3.21 13.65
CA PRO A 85 8.41 -2.35 13.56
C PRO A 85 9.23 -2.67 12.29
N GLY A 86 9.35 -1.71 11.38
CA GLY A 86 10.04 -1.86 10.09
C GLY A 86 9.27 -2.61 9.01
N LYS A 87 7.94 -2.82 9.17
CA LYS A 87 7.09 -3.49 8.18
C LYS A 87 5.68 -2.91 8.17
N VAL A 88 5.13 -2.69 6.99
CA VAL A 88 3.68 -2.43 6.81
C VAL A 88 3.12 -3.27 5.67
N ARG A 89 1.88 -3.73 5.82
CA ARG A 89 1.07 -4.31 4.76
C ARG A 89 -0.30 -3.67 4.75
N ILE A 90 -0.77 -3.29 3.57
CA ILE A 90 -2.13 -2.81 3.34
C ILE A 90 -2.74 -3.64 2.21
N LYS A 91 -3.92 -4.20 2.43
CA LYS A 91 -4.62 -4.99 1.42
C LYS A 91 -6.07 -4.53 1.29
N LEU A 92 -6.49 -4.31 0.06
CA LEU A 92 -7.82 -3.88 -0.32
C LEU A 92 -8.42 -4.90 -1.28
N ASP A 93 -9.58 -5.44 -0.93
CA ASP A 93 -10.44 -6.17 -1.84
C ASP A 93 -11.22 -5.16 -2.70
N LYS A 94 -11.07 -5.25 -4.04
CA LYS A 94 -11.71 -4.34 -5.00
C LYS A 94 -13.15 -4.73 -5.31
N GLU A 95 -13.54 -5.98 -5.07
CA GLU A 95 -14.94 -6.40 -5.22
C GLU A 95 -15.80 -5.83 -4.08
N ASP A 96 -15.22 -5.68 -2.90
CA ASP A 96 -15.85 -5.10 -1.70
C ASP A 96 -15.78 -3.56 -1.64
N ASN A 97 -15.07 -2.90 -2.57
CA ASN A 97 -14.79 -1.47 -2.51
C ASN A 97 -15.03 -0.76 -3.85
N SER A 98 -15.32 0.54 -3.78
CA SER A 98 -15.46 1.36 -4.99
C SER A 98 -14.11 1.65 -5.66
N GLU A 99 -14.12 1.99 -6.95
CA GLU A 99 -12.94 2.51 -7.66
C GLU A 99 -12.33 3.75 -6.95
N THR A 100 -13.17 4.60 -6.35
CA THR A 100 -12.73 5.76 -5.57
C THR A 100 -11.98 5.32 -4.31
N SER A 101 -12.49 4.32 -3.59
CA SER A 101 -11.85 3.71 -2.43
C SER A 101 -10.49 3.11 -2.79
N TYR A 102 -10.41 2.40 -3.92
CA TYR A 102 -9.15 1.90 -4.46
C TYR A 102 -8.13 3.01 -4.71
N ARG A 103 -8.52 4.07 -5.44
CA ARG A 103 -7.62 5.20 -5.72
C ARG A 103 -7.16 5.89 -4.44
N ARG A 104 -8.02 6.02 -3.44
CA ARG A 104 -7.68 6.57 -2.12
C ARG A 104 -6.60 5.74 -1.44
N ILE A 105 -6.77 4.42 -1.37
CA ILE A 105 -5.80 3.53 -0.72
C ILE A 105 -4.48 3.48 -1.49
N LYS A 106 -4.53 3.46 -2.83
CA LYS A 106 -3.33 3.56 -3.67
C LYS A 106 -2.57 4.85 -3.40
N ALA A 107 -3.25 6.00 -3.35
CA ALA A 107 -2.62 7.29 -3.03
C ALA A 107 -2.02 7.33 -1.62
N MET A 108 -2.69 6.71 -0.63
CA MET A 108 -2.12 6.54 0.70
C MET A 108 -0.81 5.74 0.64
N CYS A 109 -0.79 4.62 -0.07
CA CYS A 109 0.41 3.78 -0.20
C CYS A 109 1.55 4.49 -0.93
N GLU A 110 1.28 5.30 -1.95
CA GLU A 110 2.33 6.10 -2.61
C GLU A 110 2.99 7.07 -1.63
N GLY A 111 2.23 7.77 -0.78
CA GLY A 111 2.86 8.63 0.22
C GLY A 111 3.53 7.87 1.37
N ILE A 112 3.14 6.61 1.65
CA ILE A 112 3.95 5.75 2.54
C ILE A 112 5.33 5.50 1.92
N LYS A 113 5.42 5.26 0.60
CA LYS A 113 6.73 5.12 -0.07
C LYS A 113 7.57 6.38 0.07
N GLU A 114 6.94 7.56 -0.03
CA GLU A 114 7.63 8.84 0.18
C GLU A 114 8.21 8.92 1.60
N VAL A 115 7.40 8.66 2.64
CA VAL A 115 7.86 8.65 4.05
C VAL A 115 8.99 7.65 4.28
N ILE A 116 8.94 6.48 3.63
CA ILE A 116 10.00 5.47 3.72
C ILE A 116 11.28 5.94 3.04
N ASN A 117 11.20 6.66 1.92
CA ASN A 117 12.37 7.13 1.17
C ASN A 117 12.93 8.47 1.66
N GLU A 118 12.29 9.11 2.64
CA GLU A 118 12.82 10.31 3.29
C GLU A 118 14.16 10.00 4.01
N PRO A 119 15.15 10.90 3.92
CA PRO A 119 16.45 10.74 4.56
C PRO A 119 16.39 10.78 6.10
#